data_AF-K6DQS9-F1
#
_entry.id   AF-K6DQS9-F1
#
_cell.length_a   1.000
_cell.length_b   1.000
_cell.length_c   1.000
_cell.angle_alpha   90.00
_cell.angle_beta   90.00
_cell.angle_gamma   90.00
#
_symmetry.space_group_name_H-M   'P 1'
#
loop_
_entity.id
_entity.type
_entity.pdbx_description
1 polymer ?
#
loop_
_entity_poly.entity_id
_entity_poly.type
_entity_poly.pdbx_seq_one_letter_code
_entity_poly.pdbx_strand_id
1 'polypeptide(L)'
;MVNSRMKILNATKWAGGITLVTGIMIFLYGVVSGFIPVVGIGVGTIVGAVIFFLMGVFFIATEEMVENTVKGIEITPNKNRNGLYLVK
;
A
#
# COMPACT_ATOMS: atom_id res chain seq x y z
N MET A 1 -15.39 1.50 15.98
CA MET A 1 -14.46 1.01 14.94
C MET A 1 -14.23 2.13 13.94
N VAL A 2 -13.22 2.97 14.15
CA VAL A 2 -13.00 4.17 13.31
C VAL A 2 -12.04 3.80 12.18
N ASN A 3 -12.59 3.42 11.02
CA ASN A 3 -12.04 3.59 9.66
C ASN A 3 -10.51 3.50 9.52
N SER A 4 -9.89 2.36 9.83
CA SER A 4 -8.45 2.10 9.63
C SER A 4 -7.99 2.45 8.21
N ARG A 5 -8.82 2.12 7.22
CA ARG A 5 -8.63 2.42 5.80
C ARG A 5 -8.54 3.91 5.50
N MET A 6 -9.44 4.69 6.10
CA MET A 6 -9.44 6.15 5.93
C MET A 6 -8.22 6.80 6.60
N LYS A 7 -7.72 6.21 7.69
CA LYS A 7 -6.45 6.64 8.32
C LYS A 7 -5.25 6.33 7.43
N ILE A 8 -5.16 5.13 6.87
CA ILE A 8 -4.05 4.73 5.98
C ILE A 8 -4.08 5.55 4.69
N LEU A 9 -5.25 5.75 4.08
CA LEU A 9 -5.42 6.60 2.90
C LEU A 9 -4.97 8.03 3.16
N ASN A 10 -5.38 8.61 4.29
CA ASN A 10 -4.98 9.97 4.63
C ASN A 10 -3.48 10.03 4.94
N ALA A 11 -2.91 9.03 5.62
CA ALA A 11 -1.48 8.95 5.90
C ALA A 11 -0.65 8.87 4.62
N THR A 12 -0.99 7.97 3.70
CA THR A 12 -0.32 7.84 2.38
C THR A 12 -0.40 9.13 1.58
N LYS A 13 -1.58 9.76 1.56
CA LYS A 13 -1.79 11.02 0.84
C LYS A 13 -0.94 12.16 1.41
N TRP A 14 -0.87 12.30 2.72
CA TRP A 14 -0.03 13.30 3.38
C TRP A 14 1.47 13.01 3.23
N ALA A 15 1.90 11.77 3.45
CA ALA A 15 3.30 11.36 3.36
C ALA A 15 3.83 11.51 1.92
N GLY A 16 3.07 11.07 0.91
CA GLY A 16 3.42 11.25 -0.49
C GLY A 16 3.45 12.72 -0.90
N GLY A 17 2.46 13.51 -0.46
CA GLY A 17 2.40 14.95 -0.74
C GLY A 17 3.60 15.71 -0.18
N ILE A 18 3.97 15.47 1.08
CA ILE A 18 5.13 16.11 1.73
C ILE A 18 6.42 15.72 1.01
N THR A 19 6.59 14.44 0.69
CA THR A 19 7.79 13.95 -0.02
C THR A 19 7.91 14.60 -1.41
N LEU A 20 6.80 14.72 -2.15
CA LEU A 20 6.78 15.36 -3.47
C LEU A 20 7.12 16.86 -3.39
N VAL A 21 6.51 17.58 -2.43
CA VAL A 21 6.79 19.01 -2.21
C VAL A 21 8.27 19.21 -1.86
N THR A 22 8.82 18.33 -1.02
CA THR A 22 10.24 18.39 -0.64
C THR A 22 11.15 18.12 -1.85
N GLY A 23 10.82 17.15 -2.70
CA GLY A 23 11.57 16.89 -3.94
C GLY A 23 11.54 18.07 -4.91
N ILE A 24 10.38 18.72 -5.07
CA ILE A 24 10.24 19.93 -5.90
C ILE A 24 11.07 21.09 -5.33
N MET A 25 11.07 21.29 -4.01
CA MET A 25 11.90 22.32 -3.35
C MET A 25 13.40 22.09 -3.62
N ILE A 26 13.87 20.84 -3.45
CA ILE A 26 15.27 20.47 -3.70
C ILE A 26 15.62 20.65 -5.18
N PHE A 27 14.72 20.27 -6.08
CA PHE A 27 14.89 20.43 -7.52
C PHE A 27 15.00 21.91 -7.92
N LEU A 28 14.06 22.75 -7.45
CA LEU A 28 14.09 24.20 -7.70
C LEU A 28 15.37 24.84 -7.16
N TYR A 29 15.78 24.48 -5.94
CA TYR A 29 17.02 24.95 -5.35
C TYR A 29 18.25 24.54 -6.19
N GLY A 30 18.30 23.29 -6.64
CA GLY A 30 19.38 22.79 -7.51
C GLY A 30 19.46 23.52 -8.84
N VAL A 31 18.30 23.82 -9.46
CA VAL A 31 18.24 24.54 -10.74
C VAL A 31 18.66 26.00 -10.58
N VAL A 32 18.18 26.70 -9.56
CA VAL A 32 18.51 28.12 -9.32
C VAL A 32 19.97 28.29 -8.92
N SER A 33 20.53 27.35 -8.15
CA SER A 33 21.93 27.40 -7.70
C SER A 33 22.94 26.89 -8.73
N GLY A 34 22.48 26.23 -9.81
CA GLY A 34 23.36 25.62 -10.82
C GLY A 34 24.10 24.36 -10.35
N PHE A 35 23.75 23.81 -9.18
CA PHE A 35 24.36 22.59 -8.65
C PHE A 35 23.74 21.34 -9.30
N ILE A 36 24.34 20.89 -10.40
CA ILE A 36 23.95 19.68 -11.15
C ILE A 36 23.73 18.45 -10.23
N PRO A 37 24.55 18.17 -9.20
CA PRO A 37 24.31 17.02 -8.31
C PRO A 37 23.00 17.13 -7.52
N VAL A 38 22.64 18.35 -7.09
CA VAL A 38 21.42 18.61 -6.31
C VAL A 38 20.19 18.49 -7.19
N VAL A 39 20.28 18.89 -8.46
CA VAL A 39 19.22 18.65 -9.45
C VAL A 39 18.96 17.14 -9.58
N GLY A 40 20.01 16.33 -9.66
CA GLY A 40 19.89 14.86 -9.69
C GLY A 40 19.18 14.29 -8.46
N ILE A 41 19.50 14.80 -7.26
CA ILE A 41 18.80 14.43 -6.02
C ILE A 41 17.33 14.86 -6.04
N GLY A 42 17.04 16.06 -6.55
CA GLY A 42 15.67 16.56 -6.74
C GLY A 42 14.85 15.68 -7.67
N VAL A 43 15.41 15.31 -8.83
CA VAL A 43 14.74 14.40 -9.76
C VAL A 43 14.54 13.02 -9.13
N GLY A 44 15.57 12.48 -8.48
CA GLY A 44 15.49 11.18 -7.81
C GLY A 44 14.44 11.15 -6.70
N THR A 45 14.32 12.22 -5.92
CA THR A 45 13.29 12.35 -4.87
C THR A 45 11.89 12.49 -5.46
N ILE A 46 11.70 13.21 -6.58
CA ILE A 46 10.40 13.29 -7.27
C ILE A 46 9.98 11.91 -7.80
N VAL A 47 10.87 11.21 -8.52
CA VAL A 47 10.59 9.87 -9.05
C VAL A 47 10.33 8.89 -7.90
N GLY A 48 11.13 8.94 -6.83
CA GLY A 48 10.93 8.13 -5.63
C GLY A 48 9.61 8.43 -4.92
N ALA A 49 9.19 9.70 -4.84
CA ALA A 49 7.92 10.10 -4.27
C ALA A 49 6.73 9.51 -5.03
N VAL A 50 6.81 9.47 -6.37
CA VAL A 50 5.76 8.85 -7.21
C VAL A 50 5.66 7.35 -6.96
N ILE A 51 6.79 6.64 -6.90
CA ILE A 51 6.80 5.20 -6.61
C ILE A 51 6.27 4.91 -5.21
N PHE A 52 6.70 5.69 -4.20
CA PHE A 52 6.23 5.56 -2.82
C PHE A 52 4.72 5.80 -2.72
N PHE A 53 4.22 6.82 -3.43
CA PHE A 53 2.80 7.12 -3.48
C PHE A 53 2.00 5.98 -4.12
N LEU A 54 2.47 5.46 -5.26
CA LEU A 54 1.86 4.30 -5.92
C LEU A 54 1.82 3.07 -5.00
N MET A 55 2.92 2.76 -4.30
CA MET A 55 2.97 1.66 -3.34
C MET A 55 1.92 1.82 -2.22
N GLY A 56 1.79 3.02 -1.67
CA GLY A 56 0.79 3.27 -0.63
C GLY A 56 -0.65 3.18 -1.13
N VAL A 57 -0.93 3.64 -2.37
CA VAL A 57 -2.25 3.47 -3.00
C VAL A 57 -2.54 1.99 -3.28
N PHE A 58 -1.54 1.24 -3.74
CA PHE A 58 -1.66 -0.20 -4.00
C PHE A 58 -1.99 -0.97 -2.73
N PHE A 59 -1.36 -0.63 -1.60
CA PHE A 59 -1.63 -1.26 -0.32
C PHE A 59 -3.11 -1.11 0.10
N ILE A 60 -3.65 0.09 -0.05
CA ILE A 60 -5.07 0.38 0.25
C ILE A 60 -5.99 -0.41 -0.68
N ALA A 61 -5.66 -0.48 -1.97
CA ALA A 61 -6.43 -1.27 -2.93
C ALA A 61 -6.40 -2.77 -2.59
N THR A 62 -5.26 -3.30 -2.11
CA THR A 62 -5.18 -4.70 -1.67
C THR A 62 -5.95 -4.96 -0.38
N GLU A 63 -5.96 -4.03 0.58
CA GLU A 63 -6.82 -4.14 1.77
C GLU A 63 -8.29 -4.20 1.35
N GLU A 64 -8.72 -3.35 0.42
CA GLU A 64 -10.09 -3.37 -0.13
C GLU A 64 -10.40 -4.69 -0.85
N MET A 65 -9.47 -5.25 -1.63
CA MET A 65 -9.68 -6.54 -2.32
C MET A 65 -9.76 -7.74 -1.36
N VAL A 66 -8.94 -7.75 -0.31
CA VAL A 66 -8.92 -8.82 0.70
C VAL A 66 -10.20 -8.81 1.53
N GLU A 67 -10.70 -7.62 1.89
CA GLU A 67 -11.91 -7.49 2.70
C GLU A 67 -13.18 -7.81 1.89
N ASN A 68 -13.22 -7.44 0.60
CA ASN A 68 -14.34 -7.74 -0.29
C ASN A 68 -14.25 -9.12 -0.99
N THR A 69 -13.26 -9.95 -0.64
CA THR A 69 -13.15 -11.31 -1.15
C THR A 69 -14.23 -12.20 -0.54
N VAL A 70 -15.06 -12.81 -1.40
CA VAL A 70 -15.99 -13.87 -1.00
C VAL A 70 -15.15 -15.04 -0.51
N LYS A 71 -15.16 -15.32 0.80
CA LYS A 71 -14.27 -16.32 1.45
C LYS A 71 -14.54 -17.79 1.08
N GLY A 72 -15.33 -18.04 0.03
CA GLY A 72 -15.81 -19.37 -0.31
C GLY A 72 -16.75 -19.93 0.78
N ILE A 73 -17.32 -21.08 0.50
CA ILE A 73 -18.17 -21.81 1.43
C ILE A 73 -17.26 -22.73 2.24
N GLU A 74 -17.35 -22.68 3.57
CA GLU A 74 -16.56 -23.57 4.43
C GLU A 74 -17.05 -25.01 4.23
N ILE A 75 -16.25 -25.84 3.54
CA ILE A 75 -16.56 -27.26 3.39
C ILE A 75 -16.18 -27.99 4.69
N THR A 76 -17.08 -28.00 5.66
CA THR A 76 -16.93 -28.89 6.83
C THR A 76 -16.94 -30.35 6.35
N PRO A 77 -15.95 -31.19 6.76
CA PRO A 77 -15.94 -32.59 6.38
C PRO A 77 -17.19 -33.28 6.92
N ASN A 78 -17.99 -33.84 6.02
CA ASN A 78 -19.16 -34.65 6.37
C ASN A 78 -18.68 -35.92 7.07
N LYS A 79 -18.68 -35.91 8.41
CA LYS A 79 -18.33 -37.05 9.24
C LYS A 79 -19.45 -38.10 9.19
N ASN A 80 -19.45 -38.90 8.13
CA ASN A 80 -20.29 -40.09 8.02
C ASN A 80 -19.77 -41.16 9.00
N ARG A 81 -20.52 -41.43 10.07
CA ARG A 81 -20.15 -42.38 11.14
C ARG A 81 -20.54 -43.83 10.85
N ASN A 82 -20.92 -44.19 9.64
CA ASN A 82 -21.55 -45.50 9.36
C ASN A 82 -20.60 -46.72 9.32
N GLY A 83 -19.29 -46.54 9.54
CA GLY A 83 -18.30 -47.64 9.50
C GLY A 83 -17.68 -48.05 10.83
N LEU A 84 -17.97 -47.34 11.94
CA LEU A 84 -17.23 -47.53 13.20
C LEU A 84 -17.76 -48.70 14.07
N TYR A 85 -18.86 -49.35 13.68
CA TYR A 85 -19.49 -50.45 14.43
C TYR A 85 -19.10 -51.84 13.93
N LEU A 86 -18.29 -51.95 12.86
CA LEU A 86 -17.95 -53.24 12.24
C LEU A 86 -16.56 -53.77 12.63
N VAL A 87 -15.93 -53.18 13.66
CA VAL A 87 -14.65 -53.63 14.20
C VAL A 87 -14.80 -53.80 15.70
N LYS A 88 -15.46 -54.89 16.12
CA LYS A 88 -15.41 -55.39 17.50
C LYS A 88 -15.28 -56.89 17.48
#